data_AF-A0A3N5QPT3-F1
#
_entry.id   AF-A0A3N5QPT3-F1
#
_cell.length_a   1.000
_cell.length_b   1.000
_cell.length_c   1.000
_cell.angle_alpha   90.00
_cell.angle_beta   90.00
_cell.angle_gamma   90.00
#
_symmetry.space_group_name_H-M   'P 1'
#
loop_
_entity.id
_entity.type
_entity.pdbx_description
1 polymer ?
#
loop_
_entity_poly.entity_id
_entity_poly.type
_entity_poly.pdbx_seq_one_letter_code
_entity_poly.pdbx_strand_id
1 'polypeptide(L)'
;MARNIIGVIVGYVAMAAFVFISFTVLYLILGAEGSFQPGSYQVSNVWLVLSLILGFTAAVIGGYICMLIAKNKKAAMWFAGIVFVLGLILAIPQLNVSDEEMNKMRTGDASNIEAMQNAKQPVLTLLLNPLIGAFGVWAGSRMWKPKN
;
A
#
# COMPACT_ATOMS: atom_id res chain seq x y z
N MET A 1 24.70 -3.84 12.64
CA MET A 1 23.46 -4.64 12.59
C MET A 1 22.25 -3.89 13.15
N ALA A 2 22.28 -3.38 14.39
CA ALA A 2 21.15 -2.64 14.98
C ALA A 2 20.62 -1.49 14.09
N ARG A 3 21.51 -0.67 13.52
CA ARG A 3 21.14 0.41 12.60
C ARG A 3 20.39 -0.06 11.34
N ASN A 4 20.71 -1.27 10.85
CA ASN A 4 20.01 -1.84 9.70
C ASN A 4 18.57 -2.18 10.07
N ILE A 5 18.37 -2.87 11.21
CA ILE A 5 17.06 -3.26 11.70
C ILE A 5 16.20 -2.03 11.99
N ILE A 6 16.76 -1.03 12.68
CA ILE A 6 16.07 0.23 12.98
C ILE A 6 15.68 0.94 11.67
N GLY A 7 16.55 0.96 10.66
CA GLY A 7 16.23 1.55 9.36
C GLY A 7 15.04 0.88 8.69
N VAL A 8 15.00 -0.46 8.70
CA VAL A 8 13.86 -1.23 8.15
C VAL A 8 12.57 -0.90 8.90
N ILE A 9 12.61 -0.92 10.24
CA ILE A 9 11.44 -0.64 11.08
C ILE A 9 10.92 0.78 10.82
N VAL A 10 11.79 1.78 10.90
CA VAL A 10 11.39 3.19 10.73
C VAL A 10 10.92 3.45 9.30
N GLY A 11 11.56 2.83 8.29
CA GLY A 11 11.09 2.89 6.90
C GLY A 11 9.69 2.30 6.73
N TYR A 12 9.41 1.16 7.35
CA TYR A 12 8.08 0.55 7.33
C TYR A 12 7.03 1.39 8.06
N VAL A 13 7.36 1.93 9.25
CA VAL A 13 6.46 2.80 10.00
C VAL A 13 6.13 4.06 9.21
N ALA A 14 7.12 4.69 8.57
CA ALA A 14 6.89 5.87 7.75
C ALA A 14 6.02 5.55 6.51
N MET A 15 6.27 4.41 5.86
CA MET A 15 5.43 3.93 4.75
C MET A 15 3.99 3.71 5.22
N ALA A 16 3.78 3.01 6.35
CA ALA A 16 2.47 2.72 6.89
C ALA A 16 1.71 3.99 7.31
N ALA A 17 2.39 4.93 7.97
CA ALA A 17 1.82 6.23 8.34
C ALA A 17 1.39 7.03 7.11
N PHE A 18 2.22 7.06 6.06
CA PHE A 18 1.88 7.74 4.81
C PHE A 18 0.66 7.11 4.15
N VAL A 19 0.61 5.78 4.02
CA VAL A 19 -0.56 5.07 3.46
C VAL A 19 -1.81 5.38 4.26
N PHE A 20 -1.75 5.25 5.58
CA PHE A 20 -2.91 5.48 6.44
C PHE A 20 -3.47 6.90 6.29
N ILE A 21 -2.61 7.92 6.38
CA ILE A 21 -3.03 9.32 6.27
C ILE A 21 -3.56 9.62 4.86
N SER A 22 -2.82 9.25 3.83
CA SER A 22 -3.16 9.60 2.44
C SER A 22 -4.45 8.92 1.97
N PHE A 23 -4.65 7.64 2.29
CA PHE A 23 -5.88 6.93 1.94
C PHE A 23 -7.09 7.42 2.74
N THR A 24 -6.90 7.79 4.01
CA THR A 24 -7.96 8.40 4.82
C THR A 24 -8.39 9.73 4.21
N VAL A 25 -7.43 10.61 3.88
CA VAL A 25 -7.72 11.91 3.24
C VAL A 25 -8.36 11.70 1.88
N LEU A 26 -7.87 10.76 1.07
CA LEU A 26 -8.43 10.44 -0.23
C LEU A 26 -9.89 10.01 -0.12
N TYR A 27 -10.23 9.15 0.83
CA TYR A 27 -11.60 8.73 1.07
C TYR A 27 -12.50 9.88 1.53
N LEU A 28 -12.00 10.76 2.41
CA LEU A 28 -12.75 11.94 2.85
C LEU A 28 -13.05 12.91 1.70
N ILE A 29 -12.17 12.99 0.70
CA ILE A 29 -12.36 13.83 -0.49
C ILE A 29 -13.32 13.18 -1.49
N LEU A 30 -13.16 11.89 -1.77
CA LEU A 30 -13.94 11.19 -2.80
C LEU A 30 -15.29 10.68 -2.30
N GLY A 31 -15.42 10.44 -0.99
CA GLY A 31 -16.56 9.75 -0.40
C GLY A 31 -16.73 8.32 -0.91
N ALA A 32 -17.86 7.71 -0.57
CA ALA A 32 -18.19 6.35 -1.00
C ALA A 32 -18.45 6.27 -2.51
N GLU A 33 -19.06 7.31 -3.10
CA GLU A 33 -19.39 7.36 -4.54
C GLU A 33 -18.16 7.49 -5.43
N GLY A 34 -17.16 8.27 -5.03
CA GLY A 34 -15.90 8.37 -5.77
C GLY A 34 -14.97 7.16 -5.55
N SER A 35 -15.10 6.46 -4.42
CA SER A 35 -14.23 5.35 -4.05
C SER A 35 -14.69 3.99 -4.58
N PHE A 36 -16.00 3.80 -4.78
CA PHE A 36 -16.59 2.53 -5.20
C PHE A 36 -17.48 2.67 -6.44
N GLN A 37 -17.70 1.57 -7.14
CA GLN A 37 -18.72 1.49 -8.18
C GLN A 37 -20.13 1.60 -7.56
N PRO A 38 -21.11 2.17 -8.28
CA PRO A 38 -22.48 2.31 -7.78
C PRO A 38 -23.06 0.97 -7.32
N GLY A 39 -23.64 0.94 -6.11
CA GLY A 39 -24.28 -0.24 -5.53
C GLY A 39 -23.34 -1.40 -5.15
N SER A 40 -22.01 -1.23 -5.30
CA SER A 40 -21.02 -2.27 -5.07
C SER A 40 -19.91 -1.80 -4.13
N TYR A 41 -19.18 -2.76 -3.56
CA TYR A 41 -17.91 -2.53 -2.85
C TYR A 41 -16.68 -2.70 -3.74
N GLN A 42 -16.89 -2.90 -5.05
CA GLN A 42 -15.81 -2.88 -6.01
C GLN A 42 -15.25 -1.47 -6.13
N VAL A 43 -13.94 -1.33 -5.97
CA VAL A 43 -13.30 0.00 -6.03
C VAL A 43 -13.44 0.62 -7.43
N SER A 44 -13.58 1.93 -7.47
CA SER A 44 -13.68 2.70 -8.71
C SER A 44 -12.33 2.76 -9.43
N ASN A 45 -12.35 3.07 -10.73
CA ASN A 45 -11.11 3.29 -11.50
C ASN A 45 -10.31 4.49 -10.98
N VAL A 46 -10.99 5.53 -10.50
CA VAL A 46 -10.35 6.72 -9.91
C VAL A 46 -9.61 6.33 -8.63
N TRP A 47 -10.27 5.55 -7.76
CA TRP A 47 -9.64 5.02 -6.55
C TRP A 47 -8.43 4.15 -6.88
N LEU A 48 -8.53 3.27 -7.87
CA LEU A 48 -7.43 2.40 -8.28
C LEU A 48 -6.19 3.19 -8.71
N VAL A 49 -6.37 4.16 -9.62
CA VAL A 49 -5.24 4.97 -10.13
C VAL A 49 -4.58 5.75 -8.99
N LEU A 50 -5.37 6.40 -8.13
CA LEU A 50 -4.84 7.18 -7.01
C LEU A 50 -4.18 6.28 -5.96
N SER A 51 -4.77 5.12 -5.68
CA SER A 51 -4.19 4.12 -4.77
C SER A 51 -2.83 3.63 -5.23
N LEU A 52 -2.67 3.40 -6.54
CA LEU A 52 -1.39 2.99 -7.12
C LEU A 52 -0.33 4.08 -6.97
N ILE A 53 -0.68 5.34 -7.24
CA ILE A 53 0.23 6.49 -7.10
C ILE A 53 0.64 6.66 -5.63
N LEU A 54 -0.33 6.65 -4.70
CA LEU A 54 -0.08 6.81 -3.28
C LEU A 54 0.72 5.65 -2.70
N GLY A 55 0.37 4.41 -3.07
CA GLY A 55 1.08 3.21 -2.64
C GLY A 55 2.53 3.17 -3.12
N PHE A 56 2.77 3.52 -4.39
CA PHE A 56 4.13 3.64 -4.91
C PHE A 56 4.93 4.74 -4.21
N THR A 57 4.31 5.90 -3.99
CA THR A 57 4.93 7.03 -3.27
C THR A 57 5.30 6.63 -1.84
N ALA A 58 4.41 5.93 -1.14
CA ALA A 58 4.66 5.42 0.20
C ALA A 58 5.87 4.48 0.24
N ALA A 59 5.93 3.55 -0.72
CA ALA A 59 7.04 2.62 -0.84
C ALA A 59 8.38 3.32 -1.11
N VAL A 60 8.39 4.33 -1.99
CA VAL A 60 9.56 5.19 -2.24
C VAL A 60 10.01 5.90 -0.96
N ILE A 61 9.08 6.49 -0.22
CA ILE A 61 9.38 7.16 1.07
C ILE A 61 9.98 6.16 2.06
N GLY A 62 9.37 4.98 2.22
CA GLY A 62 9.86 3.95 3.12
C GLY A 62 11.28 3.48 2.77
N GLY A 63 11.54 3.23 1.49
CA GLY A 63 12.86 2.85 0.99
C GLY A 63 13.93 3.93 1.20
N TYR A 64 13.56 5.19 0.95
CA TYR A 64 14.43 6.34 1.19
C TYR A 64 14.80 6.47 2.67
N ILE A 65 13.82 6.41 3.57
CA ILE A 65 14.03 6.51 5.03
C ILE A 65 14.85 5.33 5.55
N CYS A 66 14.56 4.11 5.06
CA CYS A 66 15.37 2.94 5.41
C CYS A 66 16.84 3.14 5.04
N MET A 67 17.12 3.67 3.85
CA MET A 67 18.49 3.92 3.41
C MET A 67 19.15 5.07 4.18
N LEU A 68 18.42 6.14 4.48
CA LEU A 68 18.89 7.28 5.27
C LEU A 68 19.42 6.84 6.65
N ILE A 69 18.72 5.90 7.30
CA ILE A 69 19.06 5.41 8.63
C ILE A 69 20.09 4.27 8.56
N ALA A 70 19.79 3.20 7.81
CA ALA A 70 20.64 2.02 7.74
C ALA A 70 22.00 2.35 7.10
N LYS A 71 21.98 3.22 6.09
CA LYS A 71 23.11 3.52 5.19
C LYS A 71 23.72 2.24 4.62
N ASN A 72 22.88 1.25 4.32
CA ASN A 72 23.28 -0.07 3.85
C ASN A 72 22.31 -0.58 2.78
N LYS A 73 22.81 -0.74 1.55
CA LYS A 73 22.03 -1.19 0.39
C LYS A 73 21.44 -2.60 0.59
N LYS A 74 22.15 -3.50 1.30
CA LYS A 74 21.62 -4.84 1.60
C LYS A 74 20.40 -4.75 2.52
N ALA A 75 20.40 -3.85 3.51
CA ALA A 75 19.26 -3.67 4.41
C ALA A 75 18.01 -3.16 3.65
N ALA A 76 18.19 -2.20 2.74
CA ALA A 76 17.10 -1.71 1.90
C ALA A 76 16.58 -2.79 0.91
N MET A 77 17.46 -3.65 0.40
CA MET A 77 17.06 -4.76 -0.47
C MET A 77 16.30 -5.86 0.29
N TRP A 78 16.73 -6.19 1.52
CA TRP A 78 15.95 -7.03 2.43
C TRP A 78 14.58 -6.43 2.73
N PHE A 79 14.51 -5.11 2.95
CA PHE A 79 13.25 -4.44 3.19
C PHE A 79 12.30 -4.55 1.98
N ALA A 80 12.79 -4.34 0.76
CA ALA A 80 12.00 -4.55 -0.46
C ALA A 80 11.47 -6.00 -0.56
N GLY A 81 12.30 -6.98 -0.22
CA GLY A 81 11.90 -8.39 -0.16
C GLY A 81 10.82 -8.67 0.89
N ILE A 82 10.94 -8.06 2.08
CA ILE A 82 9.92 -8.17 3.15
C ILE A 82 8.60 -7.57 2.68
N VAL A 83 8.61 -6.38 2.07
CA VAL A 83 7.39 -5.74 1.54
C VAL A 83 6.75 -6.59 0.44
N PHE A 84 7.55 -7.19 -0.44
CA PHE A 84 7.05 -8.12 -1.45
C PHE A 84 6.33 -9.33 -0.83
N VAL A 85 6.99 -10.01 0.10
CA VAL A 85 6.45 -11.22 0.75
C VAL A 85 5.21 -10.89 1.57
N LEU A 86 5.24 -9.82 2.36
CA LEU A 86 4.07 -9.37 3.12
C LEU A 86 2.92 -9.01 2.19
N GLY A 87 3.18 -8.31 1.09
CA GLY A 87 2.15 -7.99 0.10
C GLY A 87 1.49 -9.23 -0.47
N LEU A 88 2.27 -10.26 -0.83
CA LEU A 88 1.72 -11.53 -1.31
C LEU A 88 0.88 -12.23 -0.24
N ILE A 89 1.36 -12.30 1.00
CA ILE A 89 0.63 -12.91 2.12
C ILE A 89 -0.71 -12.19 2.33
N LEU A 90 -0.72 -10.85 2.29
CA LEU A 90 -1.93 -10.04 2.46
C LEU A 90 -2.90 -10.12 1.27
N ALA A 91 -2.43 -10.51 0.09
CA ALA A 91 -3.28 -10.70 -1.08
C ALA A 91 -4.10 -12.01 -1.01
N ILE A 92 -3.59 -13.06 -0.37
CA ILE A 92 -4.24 -14.39 -0.27
C ILE A 92 -5.70 -14.33 0.20
N PRO A 93 -6.05 -13.69 1.33
CA PRO A 93 -7.45 -13.64 1.77
C PRO A 93 -8.35 -12.90 0.77
N GLN A 94 -7.82 -11.91 0.05
CA GLN A 94 -8.60 -11.16 -0.95
C GLN A 94 -8.81 -11.93 -2.26
N LEU A 95 -7.95 -12.91 -2.55
CA LEU A 95 -8.11 -13.80 -3.71
C LEU A 95 -9.12 -14.92 -3.45
N ASN A 96 -9.42 -15.23 -2.18
CA ASN A 96 -10.31 -16.31 -1.77
C ASN A 96 -11.69 -15.81 -1.30
N VAL A 97 -12.08 -14.58 -1.67
CA VAL A 97 -13.40 -14.03 -1.34
C VAL A 97 -14.47 -14.82 -2.09
N SER A 98 -15.53 -15.21 -1.39
CA SER A 98 -16.62 -16.00 -1.98
C SER A 98 -17.44 -15.20 -3.00
N ASP A 99 -18.11 -15.87 -3.94
CA ASP A 99 -19.00 -15.20 -4.91
C ASP A 99 -20.14 -14.42 -4.22
N GLU A 100 -20.62 -14.92 -3.08
CA GLU A 100 -21.65 -14.26 -2.27
C GLU A 100 -21.11 -12.96 -1.66
N GLU A 101 -19.91 -13.00 -1.06
CA GLU A 101 -19.24 -11.80 -0.58
C GLU A 101 -18.92 -10.84 -1.72
N MET A 102 -18.49 -11.34 -2.89
CA MET A 102 -18.20 -10.55 -4.09
C MET A 102 -19.44 -9.80 -4.62
N ASN A 103 -20.63 -10.37 -4.49
CA ASN A 103 -21.89 -9.77 -4.92
C ASN A 103 -22.62 -8.98 -3.82
N LYS A 104 -22.06 -8.88 -2.60
CA LYS A 104 -22.62 -8.07 -1.53
C LYS A 104 -22.81 -6.61 -1.98
N MET A 105 -24.07 -6.18 -2.02
CA MET A 105 -24.45 -4.82 -2.38
C MET A 105 -24.07 -3.84 -1.28
N ARG A 106 -23.62 -2.65 -1.68
CA ARG A 106 -23.36 -1.54 -0.75
C ARG A 106 -24.66 -0.81 -0.44
N THR A 107 -25.12 -0.87 0.81
CA THR A 107 -26.35 -0.22 1.28
C THR A 107 -26.05 1.22 1.72
N GLY A 108 -26.00 2.15 0.79
CA GLY A 108 -25.81 3.58 1.08
C GLY A 108 -24.36 3.98 1.37
N ASP A 109 -24.16 5.11 2.07
CA ASP A 109 -22.83 5.63 2.40
C ASP A 109 -22.09 4.70 3.36
N ALA A 110 -21.02 4.07 2.87
CA ALA A 110 -20.15 3.26 3.70
C ALA A 110 -19.28 4.17 4.56
N SER A 111 -19.19 3.89 5.86
CA SER A 111 -18.20 4.54 6.71
C SER A 111 -16.77 4.18 6.27
N ASN A 112 -15.78 4.99 6.65
CA ASN A 112 -14.37 4.74 6.29
C ASN A 112 -13.88 3.34 6.73
N ILE A 113 -14.29 2.90 7.92
CA ILE A 113 -13.94 1.57 8.45
C ILE A 113 -14.67 0.46 7.69
N GLU A 114 -15.95 0.63 7.42
CA GLU A 114 -16.74 -0.34 6.65
C GLU A 114 -16.22 -0.46 5.21
N ALA A 115 -15.86 0.66 4.59
CA ALA A 115 -15.22 0.72 3.30
C ALA A 115 -13.92 -0.09 3.27
N MET A 116 -13.03 0.09 4.24
CA MET A 116 -11.78 -0.67 4.33
C MET A 116 -12.00 -2.18 4.50
N GLN A 117 -13.04 -2.56 5.23
CA GLN A 117 -13.35 -3.97 5.51
C GLN A 117 -13.99 -4.68 4.32
N ASN A 118 -14.81 -3.98 3.53
CA ASN A 118 -15.58 -4.58 2.44
C ASN A 118 -14.98 -4.28 1.06
N ALA A 119 -13.98 -3.40 0.93
CA ALA A 119 -13.39 -3.00 -0.35
C ALA A 119 -12.85 -4.19 -1.13
N LYS A 120 -13.29 -4.29 -2.40
CA LYS A 120 -12.87 -5.36 -3.32
C LYS A 120 -11.99 -4.78 -4.41
N GLN A 121 -10.76 -5.28 -4.48
CA GLN A 121 -9.81 -4.90 -5.52
C GLN A 121 -9.82 -5.92 -6.66
N PRO A 122 -9.61 -5.50 -7.92
CA PRO A 122 -9.36 -6.42 -9.01
C PRO A 122 -8.15 -7.31 -8.73
N VAL A 123 -8.23 -8.59 -9.09
CA VAL A 123 -7.17 -9.59 -8.90
C VAL A 123 -5.81 -9.10 -9.44
N LEU A 124 -5.81 -8.46 -10.61
CA LEU A 124 -4.59 -7.93 -11.20
C LEU A 124 -3.92 -6.88 -10.32
N THR A 125 -4.70 -6.00 -9.68
CA THR A 125 -4.20 -4.97 -8.76
C THR A 125 -3.59 -5.62 -7.51
N LEU A 126 -4.24 -6.65 -6.96
CA LEU A 126 -3.75 -7.39 -5.81
C LEU A 126 -2.37 -8.03 -6.06
N LEU A 127 -2.16 -8.55 -7.28
CA LEU A 127 -0.88 -9.16 -7.66
C LEU A 127 0.19 -8.13 -8.02
N LEU A 128 -0.20 -6.98 -8.58
CA LEU A 128 0.73 -5.90 -8.91
C LEU A 128 1.19 -5.11 -7.68
N ASN A 129 0.35 -4.95 -6.67
CA ASN A 129 0.67 -4.17 -5.47
C ASN A 129 1.97 -4.60 -4.77
N PRO A 130 2.24 -5.90 -4.52
CA PRO A 130 3.50 -6.37 -3.94
C PRO A 130 4.71 -6.02 -4.82
N LEU A 131 4.59 -6.15 -6.15
CA LEU A 131 5.65 -5.82 -7.09
C LEU A 131 5.95 -4.31 -7.09
N ILE A 132 4.91 -3.48 -7.13
CA ILE A 132 5.02 -2.03 -7.08
C ILE A 132 5.61 -1.57 -5.74
N GLY A 133 5.18 -2.17 -4.63
CA GLY A 133 5.71 -1.88 -3.31
C GLY A 133 7.20 -2.20 -3.20
N ALA A 134 7.61 -3.40 -3.62
CA ALA A 134 9.02 -3.80 -3.61
C ALA A 134 9.88 -2.91 -4.52
N PHE A 135 9.38 -2.61 -5.72
CA PHE A 135 10.06 -1.73 -6.67
C PHE A 135 10.17 -0.30 -6.14
N GLY A 136 9.12 0.23 -5.51
CA GLY A 136 9.11 1.55 -4.87
C GLY A 136 10.14 1.65 -3.75
N VAL A 137 10.20 0.65 -2.85
CA VAL A 137 11.22 0.60 -1.78
C VAL A 137 12.63 0.61 -2.38
N TRP A 138 12.87 -0.23 -3.39
CA TRP A 138 14.15 -0.27 -4.08
C TRP A 138 14.49 1.08 -4.75
N ALA A 139 13.55 1.70 -5.45
CA ALA A 139 13.73 2.97 -6.12
C ALA A 139 14.06 4.09 -5.12
N GLY A 140 13.28 4.20 -4.04
CA GLY A 140 13.51 5.17 -2.98
C GLY A 140 14.87 5.00 -2.30
N SER A 141 15.33 3.77 -2.09
CA SER A 141 16.65 3.50 -1.52
C SER A 141 17.80 4.03 -2.38
N ARG A 142 17.61 4.17 -3.70
CA ARG A 142 18.62 4.69 -4.63
C ARG A 142 18.67 6.21 -4.70
N MET A 143 17.64 6.90 -4.24
CA MET A 143 17.57 8.37 -4.26
C MET A 143 18.44 9.00 -3.17
N TRP A 144 18.73 8.26 -2.10
CA TRP A 144 19.60 8.75 -1.03
C TRP A 144 21.06 8.83 -1.48
N LYS A 145 21.67 10.00 -1.31
CA LYS A 145 23.10 10.24 -1.54
C LYS A 145 23.77 10.60 -0.21
N PRO A 146 24.92 9.98 0.15
CA PRO A 146 25.68 10.43 1.31
C PRO A 146 26.18 11.86 1.07
N LYS A 147 26.11 12.73 2.09
CA LYS A 147 26.86 13.99 2.09
C LYS A 147 28.34 13.62 2.23
N ASN A 148 29.15 14.06 1.25
CA ASN A 148 30.62 14.02 1.30
C ASN A 148 31.13 14.90 2.44
#